data_AF-H2BZZ5-F1
#
_entry.id   AF-H2BZZ5-F1
#
_cell.length_a   1.000
_cell.length_b   1.000
_cell.length_c   1.000
_cell.angle_alpha   90.00
_cell.angle_beta   90.00
_cell.angle_gamma   90.00
#
_symmetry.space_group_name_H-M   'P 1'
#
loop_
_entity.id
_entity.type
_entity.pdbx_description
1 polymer ?
#
loop_
_entity_poly.entity_id
_entity_poly.type
_entity_poly.pdbx_seq_one_letter_code
_entity_poly.pdbx_strand_id
1 'polypeptide(L)'
;MKTNFTIFPRKYFKFLALALFSLLLVNCSKNDDDGPEIFEFKEFENLSELPEVDDPEPEFTEPNLGSVEDSEATKAMIADFQDESGDLSQTTKDNITAVGTFSDGLTTDIQDEAQALDAAKIEEILNGSELSGDYAALAAELETLPAEVAALFPSIAFSDDYNRAQEQNKAGVVVNDLLADLVSQSGTGTCNEVALASYNAAMEAPIAKRDEQLAIINANYDARVTAANSRFDDRTAALNAMLEENRTFVANSAIAILTYAESISDTDADLAMDLREFALLYVVKSTVLITTFEAEATSLLEDTLAAELARVETIKVEKTALIQSNFAAVKAEADALLTAAYAKCHNQGSGS
;
A
#
# COMPACT_ATOMS: atom_id res chain seq x y z
N MET A 1 -106.82 -3.04 -60.76
CA MET A 1 -107.12 -4.23 -59.95
C MET A 1 -106.49 -4.01 -58.58
N LYS A 2 -107.30 -3.98 -57.51
CA LYS A 2 -106.89 -3.73 -56.12
C LYS A 2 -106.70 -5.07 -55.39
N THR A 3 -105.60 -5.21 -54.66
CA THR A 3 -105.40 -6.23 -53.60
C THR A 3 -104.45 -5.63 -52.56
N ASN A 4 -104.96 -5.04 -51.48
CA ASN A 4 -105.32 -5.65 -50.19
C ASN A 4 -104.10 -6.10 -49.37
N PHE A 5 -103.62 -5.19 -48.52
CA PHE A 5 -102.76 -5.49 -47.39
C PHE A 5 -103.59 -6.08 -46.26
N THR A 6 -103.30 -7.32 -45.87
CA THR A 6 -103.84 -7.95 -44.67
C THR A 6 -103.02 -7.51 -43.46
N ILE A 7 -103.72 -6.90 -42.50
CA ILE A 7 -103.22 -6.45 -41.20
C ILE A 7 -103.02 -7.68 -40.31
N PHE A 8 -101.76 -7.99 -39.97
CA PHE A 8 -101.43 -9.05 -39.02
C PHE A 8 -101.62 -8.58 -37.57
N PRO A 9 -102.18 -9.42 -36.67
CA PRO A 9 -102.50 -9.03 -35.29
C PRO A 9 -101.25 -8.86 -34.42
N ARG A 10 -101.09 -7.65 -33.89
CA ARG A 10 -99.98 -7.11 -33.06
C ARG A 10 -99.64 -7.87 -31.76
N LYS A 11 -100.31 -8.98 -31.44
CA LYS A 11 -100.13 -9.71 -30.17
C LYS A 11 -99.25 -10.97 -30.27
N TYR A 12 -98.97 -11.48 -31.47
CA TYR A 12 -98.04 -12.61 -31.65
C TYR A 12 -96.59 -12.18 -31.94
N PHE A 13 -96.38 -10.90 -32.29
CA PHE A 13 -95.04 -10.37 -32.57
C PHE A 13 -94.16 -10.22 -31.31
N LYS A 14 -94.77 -10.09 -30.13
CA LYS A 14 -94.03 -9.95 -28.86
C LYS A 14 -93.44 -11.28 -28.37
N PHE A 15 -94.05 -12.42 -28.69
CA PHE A 15 -93.52 -13.74 -28.32
C PHE A 15 -92.47 -14.24 -29.31
N LEU A 16 -92.58 -13.90 -30.60
CA LEU A 16 -91.56 -14.26 -31.60
C LEU A 16 -90.29 -13.40 -31.49
N ALA A 17 -90.42 -12.11 -31.13
CA ALA A 17 -89.27 -11.22 -30.91
C ALA A 17 -88.47 -11.59 -29.65
N LEU A 18 -89.11 -12.10 -28.59
CA LEU A 18 -88.42 -12.55 -27.38
C LEU A 18 -87.64 -13.86 -27.62
N ALA A 19 -88.17 -14.76 -28.45
CA ALA A 19 -87.52 -16.02 -28.81
C ALA A 19 -86.36 -15.86 -29.81
N LEU A 20 -86.39 -14.82 -30.67
CA LEU A 20 -85.26 -14.47 -31.54
C LEU A 20 -84.17 -13.67 -30.82
N PHE A 21 -84.52 -12.87 -29.80
CA PHE A 21 -83.53 -12.14 -28.99
C PHE A 21 -82.76 -13.07 -28.04
N SER A 22 -83.39 -14.16 -27.56
CA SER A 22 -82.70 -15.21 -26.80
C SER A 22 -81.79 -16.11 -27.65
N LEU A 23 -81.99 -16.16 -28.98
CA LEU A 23 -81.08 -16.85 -29.91
C LEU A 23 -79.92 -15.97 -30.40
N LEU A 24 -80.01 -14.65 -30.24
CA LEU A 24 -78.92 -13.69 -30.56
C LEU A 24 -78.03 -13.33 -29.36
N LEU A 25 -78.38 -13.80 -28.15
CA LEU A 25 -77.55 -13.67 -26.94
C LEU A 25 -76.69 -14.93 -26.66
N VAL A 26 -76.72 -15.94 -27.54
CA VAL A 26 -75.97 -17.19 -27.41
C VAL A 26 -75.10 -17.42 -28.64
N ASN A 27 -74.30 -16.42 -29.00
CA ASN A 27 -73.06 -16.64 -29.76
C ASN A 27 -72.02 -15.52 -29.54
N CYS A 28 -71.91 -15.03 -28.31
CA CYS A 28 -70.61 -14.65 -27.78
C CYS A 28 -70.27 -15.77 -26.79
N SER A 29 -69.53 -16.78 -27.24
CA SER A 29 -68.78 -17.64 -26.34
C SER A 29 -67.75 -16.75 -25.64
N LYS A 30 -68.21 -16.05 -24.61
CA LYS A 30 -67.34 -15.61 -23.54
C LYS A 30 -66.81 -16.90 -22.91
N ASN A 31 -65.58 -17.26 -23.25
CA ASN A 31 -64.72 -18.01 -22.36
C ASN A 31 -64.45 -17.09 -21.15
N ASP A 32 -65.47 -16.85 -20.32
CA ASP A 32 -65.40 -16.11 -19.06
C ASP A 32 -65.06 -17.11 -17.93
N ASP A 33 -64.04 -17.96 -18.13
CA ASP A 33 -63.55 -18.88 -17.09
C ASP A 33 -62.03 -18.78 -16.87
N ASP A 34 -61.36 -17.87 -17.59
CA ASP A 34 -60.01 -17.48 -17.22
C ASP A 34 -60.14 -16.30 -16.24
N GLY A 35 -59.71 -16.48 -14.99
CA GLY A 35 -59.53 -15.38 -14.03
C GLY A 35 -58.64 -14.27 -14.61
N PRO A 36 -58.46 -13.13 -13.93
CA PRO A 36 -57.49 -12.13 -14.39
C PRO A 36 -56.16 -12.84 -14.68
N GLU A 37 -55.66 -12.71 -15.92
CA GLU A 37 -54.46 -13.41 -16.38
C GLU A 37 -53.33 -13.12 -15.38
N ILE A 38 -52.94 -14.14 -14.60
CA ILE A 38 -51.89 -13.99 -13.60
C ILE A 38 -50.58 -14.12 -14.37
N PHE A 39 -49.93 -12.98 -14.62
CA PHE A 39 -48.61 -12.95 -15.22
C PHE A 39 -47.58 -13.46 -14.19
N GLU A 40 -46.94 -14.59 -14.46
CA GLU A 40 -45.82 -15.11 -13.66
C GLU A 40 -44.59 -15.29 -14.55
N PHE A 41 -43.43 -14.75 -14.11
CA PHE A 41 -42.14 -14.88 -14.80
C PHE A 41 -41.14 -15.64 -13.92
N LYS A 42 -41.35 -16.95 -13.78
CA LYS A 42 -40.51 -17.83 -12.93
C LYS A 42 -39.08 -17.97 -13.44
N GLU A 43 -38.78 -17.56 -14.66
CA GLU A 43 -37.44 -17.61 -15.21
C GLU A 43 -36.45 -16.74 -14.41
N PHE A 44 -36.93 -15.67 -13.77
CA PHE A 44 -36.13 -14.84 -12.86
C PHE A 44 -35.70 -15.56 -11.58
N GLU A 45 -36.37 -16.64 -11.18
CA GLU A 45 -35.98 -17.46 -10.01
C GLU A 45 -34.70 -18.26 -10.27
N ASN A 46 -34.29 -18.41 -11.54
CA ASN A 46 -33.08 -19.13 -11.94
C ASN A 46 -31.91 -18.19 -12.28
N LEU A 47 -32.00 -16.90 -11.95
CA LEU A 47 -30.93 -15.93 -12.18
C LEU A 47 -29.66 -16.39 -11.43
N SER A 48 -28.53 -16.38 -12.12
CA SER A 48 -27.24 -16.73 -11.51
C SER A 48 -26.93 -15.89 -10.27
N GLU A 49 -26.42 -16.54 -9.22
CA GLU A 49 -25.89 -15.85 -8.04
C GLU A 49 -24.63 -15.05 -8.40
N LEU A 50 -24.41 -13.92 -7.71
CA LEU A 50 -23.18 -13.15 -7.86
C LEU A 50 -22.00 -13.93 -7.24
N PRO A 51 -20.96 -14.30 -8.02
CA PRO A 51 -19.80 -14.99 -7.47
C PRO A 51 -19.10 -14.17 -6.37
N GLU A 52 -18.52 -14.88 -5.40
CA GLU A 52 -17.68 -14.25 -4.38
C GLU A 52 -16.30 -13.90 -4.94
N VAL A 53 -15.80 -12.73 -4.56
CA VAL A 53 -14.46 -12.26 -4.86
C VAL A 53 -13.59 -12.44 -3.63
N ASP A 54 -12.62 -13.35 -3.73
CA ASP A 54 -11.61 -13.55 -2.70
C ASP A 54 -10.65 -12.36 -2.64
N ASP A 55 -10.28 -11.95 -1.42
CA ASP A 55 -9.41 -10.81 -1.14
C ASP A 55 -8.40 -11.15 -0.04
N PRO A 56 -7.44 -12.05 -0.34
CA PRO A 56 -6.46 -12.50 0.64
C PRO A 56 -5.51 -11.37 1.02
N GLU A 57 -4.97 -11.45 2.24
CA GLU A 57 -4.00 -10.47 2.73
C GLU A 57 -2.70 -10.54 1.92
N PRO A 58 -2.19 -9.40 1.40
CA PRO A 58 -0.90 -9.39 0.71
C PRO A 58 0.25 -9.64 1.68
N GLU A 59 1.24 -10.39 1.22
CA GLU A 59 2.51 -10.54 1.93
C GLU A 59 3.47 -9.41 1.53
N PHE A 60 4.11 -8.81 2.53
CA PHE A 60 5.16 -7.82 2.35
C PHE A 60 6.48 -8.39 2.87
N THR A 61 7.55 -8.20 2.11
CA THR A 61 8.91 -8.58 2.54
C THR A 61 9.49 -7.45 3.35
N GLU A 62 10.05 -7.75 4.51
CA GLU A 62 10.75 -6.75 5.33
C GLU A 62 12.01 -6.26 4.62
N PRO A 63 12.22 -4.94 4.52
CA PRO A 63 13.42 -4.40 3.90
C PRO A 63 14.64 -4.68 4.80
N ASN A 64 15.74 -5.12 4.20
CA ASN A 64 17.02 -5.15 4.88
C ASN A 64 17.64 -3.75 4.81
N LEU A 65 17.85 -3.09 5.95
CA LEU A 65 18.44 -1.75 6.00
C LEU A 65 19.98 -1.78 5.85
N GLY A 66 20.60 -2.96 6.00
CA GLY A 66 22.04 -3.07 6.16
C GLY A 66 22.46 -2.75 7.59
N SER A 67 23.75 -2.48 7.80
CA SER A 67 24.30 -2.15 9.10
C SER A 67 25.55 -1.27 8.99
N VAL A 68 25.84 -0.55 10.07
CA VAL A 68 27.17 0.02 10.31
C VAL A 68 28.01 -1.07 10.94
N GLU A 69 29.10 -1.45 10.28
CA GLU A 69 30.05 -2.44 10.79
C GLU A 69 31.24 -1.73 11.43
N ASP A 70 31.48 -2.02 12.69
CA ASP A 70 32.63 -1.49 13.42
C ASP A 70 33.97 -2.06 12.91
N SER A 71 35.03 -1.29 13.06
CA SER A 71 36.38 -1.78 12.79
C SER A 71 36.86 -2.75 13.87
N GLU A 72 37.16 -3.99 13.45
CA GLU A 72 37.81 -4.98 14.31
C GLU A 72 39.20 -4.53 14.77
N ALA A 73 39.90 -3.71 13.97
CA ALA A 73 41.18 -3.13 14.37
C ALA A 73 41.01 -2.15 15.53
N THR A 74 39.99 -1.28 15.48
CA THR A 74 39.68 -0.36 16.59
C THR A 74 39.20 -1.09 17.84
N LYS A 75 38.38 -2.14 17.70
CA LYS A 75 38.02 -3.00 18.84
C LYS A 75 39.25 -3.62 19.49
N ALA A 76 40.20 -4.11 18.69
CA ALA A 76 41.46 -4.66 19.20
C ALA A 76 42.32 -3.60 19.90
N MET A 77 42.39 -2.38 19.36
CA MET A 77 43.10 -1.26 20.01
C MET A 77 42.47 -0.90 21.37
N ILE A 78 41.14 -0.81 21.43
CA ILE A 78 40.43 -0.54 22.69
C ILE A 78 40.69 -1.64 23.73
N ALA A 79 40.70 -2.90 23.30
CA ALA A 79 41.04 -4.01 24.19
C ALA A 79 42.48 -3.91 24.72
N ASP A 80 43.44 -3.54 23.88
CA ASP A 80 44.84 -3.27 24.26
C ASP A 80 44.93 -2.13 25.30
N PHE A 81 44.16 -1.05 25.13
CA PHE A 81 44.12 0.06 26.09
C PHE A 81 43.58 -0.35 27.46
N GLN A 82 42.72 -1.38 27.50
CA GLN A 82 42.04 -1.87 28.71
C GLN A 82 42.78 -3.04 29.40
N ASP A 83 43.81 -3.64 28.78
CA ASP A 83 44.52 -4.82 29.31
C ASP A 83 45.36 -4.53 30.56
N GLU A 84 45.53 -3.26 30.96
CA GLU A 84 46.30 -2.81 32.14
C GLU A 84 47.77 -3.29 32.20
N SER A 85 48.25 -4.02 31.17
CA SER A 85 49.60 -4.58 31.09
C SER A 85 50.69 -3.51 30.90
N GLY A 86 50.29 -2.31 30.50
CA GLY A 86 51.15 -1.13 30.36
C GLY A 86 52.00 -1.11 29.09
N ASP A 87 51.88 -2.10 28.20
CA ASP A 87 52.56 -2.13 26.91
C ASP A 87 51.58 -2.46 25.79
N LEU A 88 51.41 -1.54 24.84
CA LEU A 88 50.55 -1.76 23.68
C LEU A 88 51.15 -2.82 22.75
N SER A 89 50.30 -3.62 22.11
CA SER A 89 50.75 -4.52 21.05
C SER A 89 51.40 -3.74 19.90
N GLN A 90 52.29 -4.41 19.17
CA GLN A 90 52.93 -3.79 18.01
C GLN A 90 51.90 -3.34 16.96
N THR A 91 50.85 -4.12 16.74
CA THR A 91 49.76 -3.78 15.81
C THR A 91 49.08 -2.47 16.22
N THR A 92 48.78 -2.28 17.50
CA THR A 92 48.18 -1.04 18.01
C THR A 92 49.12 0.15 17.81
N LYS A 93 50.42 -0.02 18.11
CA LYS A 93 51.42 1.04 17.88
C LYS A 93 51.55 1.42 16.40
N ASP A 94 51.56 0.42 15.51
CA ASP A 94 51.63 0.63 14.06
C ASP A 94 50.38 1.39 13.56
N ASN A 95 49.19 1.02 14.04
CA ASN A 95 47.94 1.71 13.72
C ASN A 95 47.94 3.17 14.19
N ILE A 96 48.37 3.44 15.43
CA ILE A 96 48.45 4.81 15.97
C ILE A 96 49.48 5.63 15.19
N THR A 97 50.62 5.03 14.84
CA THR A 97 51.65 5.70 14.03
C THR A 97 51.12 6.09 12.65
N ALA A 98 50.32 5.22 12.02
CA ALA A 98 49.67 5.52 10.74
C ALA A 98 48.66 6.67 10.88
N VAL A 99 47.92 6.72 11.99
CA VAL A 99 47.03 7.85 12.31
C VAL A 99 47.83 9.14 12.50
N GLY A 100 48.86 9.15 13.35
CA GLY A 100 49.71 10.33 13.58
C GLY A 100 50.34 10.85 12.28
N THR A 101 50.84 9.94 11.43
CA THR A 101 51.39 10.30 10.10
C THR A 101 50.36 10.98 9.19
N PHE A 102 49.10 10.55 9.25
CA PHE A 102 48.01 11.20 8.52
C PHE A 102 47.66 12.55 9.17
N SER A 103 47.56 12.61 10.50
CA SER A 103 47.22 13.82 11.26
C SER A 103 48.26 14.94 11.12
N ASP A 104 49.55 14.61 10.95
CA ASP A 104 50.63 15.56 10.65
C ASP A 104 50.37 16.38 9.37
N GLY A 105 49.54 15.85 8.47
CA GLY A 105 49.11 16.53 7.24
C GLY A 105 47.94 17.50 7.44
N LEU A 106 47.26 17.48 8.60
CA LEU A 106 46.09 18.29 8.90
C LEU A 106 46.48 19.69 9.39
N THR A 107 45.51 20.61 9.40
CA THR A 107 45.73 21.98 9.88
C THR A 107 45.86 22.03 11.40
N THR A 108 46.61 23.01 11.91
CA THR A 108 46.80 23.23 13.36
C THR A 108 45.48 23.39 14.11
N ASP A 109 44.46 23.97 13.48
CA ASP A 109 43.13 24.14 14.08
C ASP A 109 42.50 22.78 14.44
N ILE A 110 42.75 21.73 13.66
CA ILE A 110 42.26 20.36 13.95
C ILE A 110 43.01 19.73 15.12
N GLN A 111 44.31 20.01 15.23
CA GLN A 111 45.12 19.53 16.34
C GLN A 111 44.71 20.20 17.67
N ASP A 112 44.37 21.49 17.62
CA ASP A 112 43.83 22.23 18.76
C ASP A 112 42.46 21.67 19.18
N GLU A 113 41.58 21.37 18.21
CA GLU A 113 40.30 20.70 18.45
C GLU A 113 40.47 19.30 19.06
N ALA A 114 41.46 18.52 18.61
CA ALA A 114 41.76 17.21 19.18
C ALA A 114 42.21 17.29 20.64
N GLN A 115 43.02 18.31 20.98
CA GLN A 115 43.45 18.56 22.35
C GLN A 115 42.28 18.99 23.25
N ALA A 116 41.36 19.79 22.71
CA ALA A 116 40.17 20.25 23.41
C ALA A 116 39.05 19.19 23.50
N LEU A 117 39.19 18.06 22.81
CA LEU A 117 38.18 17.01 22.77
C LEU A 117 37.95 16.42 24.17
N ASP A 118 36.69 16.44 24.59
CA ASP A 118 36.20 15.81 25.82
C ASP A 118 34.88 15.06 25.56
N ALA A 119 34.35 14.40 26.58
CA ALA A 119 33.11 13.64 26.45
C ALA A 119 31.91 14.50 26.00
N ALA A 120 31.82 15.75 26.46
CA ALA A 120 30.72 16.64 26.09
C ALA A 120 30.84 17.06 24.61
N LYS A 121 32.06 17.32 24.13
CA LYS A 121 32.33 17.66 22.74
C LYS A 121 32.09 16.47 21.80
N ILE A 122 32.44 15.25 22.23
CA ILE A 122 32.11 14.01 21.50
C ILE A 122 30.59 13.89 21.31
N GLU A 123 29.82 14.07 22.38
CA GLU A 123 28.35 14.04 22.30
C GLU A 123 27.79 15.16 21.40
N GLU A 124 28.36 16.36 21.46
CA GLU A 124 27.98 17.48 20.59
C GLU A 124 28.17 17.15 19.11
N ILE A 125 29.32 16.57 18.76
CA ILE A 125 29.64 16.19 17.37
C ILE A 125 28.69 15.08 16.89
N LEU A 126 28.48 14.03 17.68
CA LEU A 126 27.66 12.87 17.30
C LEU A 126 26.16 13.17 17.19
N ASN A 127 25.66 14.11 18.00
CA ASN A 127 24.25 14.52 17.99
C ASN A 127 23.98 15.73 17.08
N GLY A 128 25.02 16.26 16.43
CA GLY A 128 24.87 17.31 15.43
C GLY A 128 24.13 16.79 14.20
N SER A 129 23.11 17.52 13.74
CA SER A 129 22.40 17.21 12.50
C SER A 129 23.30 17.28 11.26
N GLU A 130 24.31 18.16 11.32
CA GLU A 130 25.34 18.32 10.30
C GLU A 130 26.65 18.71 10.99
N LEU A 131 27.77 18.25 10.44
CA LEU A 131 29.08 18.77 10.82
C LEU A 131 29.23 20.20 10.27
N SER A 132 29.83 21.08 11.06
CA SER A 132 30.04 22.48 10.68
C SER A 132 31.46 22.94 11.02
N GLY A 133 31.88 24.05 10.42
CA GLY A 133 33.20 24.64 10.65
C GLY A 133 34.33 23.65 10.35
N ASP A 134 35.27 23.52 11.29
CA ASP A 134 36.47 22.72 11.14
C ASP A 134 36.17 21.22 11.05
N TYR A 135 35.08 20.73 11.66
CA TYR A 135 34.67 19.32 11.53
C TYR A 135 34.13 18.98 10.14
N ALA A 136 33.47 19.93 9.46
CA ALA A 136 33.05 19.73 8.07
C ALA A 136 34.25 19.70 7.11
N ALA A 137 35.25 20.54 7.36
CA ALA A 137 36.51 20.50 6.62
C ALA A 137 37.25 19.18 6.86
N LEU A 138 37.33 18.74 8.12
CA LEU A 138 37.94 17.46 8.48
C LEU A 138 37.21 16.25 7.86
N ALA A 139 35.88 16.28 7.82
CA ALA A 139 35.09 15.24 7.16
C ALA A 139 35.47 15.07 5.68
N ALA A 140 35.72 16.17 4.96
CA ALA A 140 36.16 16.13 3.57
C ALA A 140 37.56 15.51 3.39
N GLU A 141 38.51 15.85 4.29
CA GLU A 141 39.85 15.24 4.27
C GLU A 141 39.77 13.72 4.53
N LEU A 142 38.87 13.30 5.42
CA LEU A 142 38.62 11.91 5.78
C LEU A 142 37.95 11.06 4.67
N GLU A 143 37.57 11.65 3.54
CA GLU A 143 37.12 10.88 2.35
C GLU A 143 38.29 10.21 1.62
N THR A 144 39.50 10.73 1.77
CA THR A 144 40.69 10.29 1.02
C THR A 144 41.71 9.56 1.90
N LEU A 145 41.23 8.91 2.96
CA LEU A 145 42.07 8.17 3.90
C LEU A 145 42.93 7.11 3.21
N PRO A 146 44.22 7.00 3.57
CA PRO A 146 45.04 5.84 3.23
C PRO A 146 44.37 4.56 3.73
N ALA A 147 44.47 3.46 2.97
CA ALA A 147 43.75 2.22 3.27
C ALA A 147 44.01 1.66 4.68
N GLU A 148 45.22 1.83 5.18
CA GLU A 148 45.63 1.42 6.53
C GLU A 148 44.93 2.21 7.64
N VAL A 149 44.71 3.52 7.43
CA VAL A 149 43.96 4.38 8.37
C VAL A 149 42.45 4.17 8.18
N ALA A 150 41.99 4.02 6.93
CA ALA A 150 40.60 3.75 6.58
C ALA A 150 40.05 2.49 7.28
N ALA A 151 40.89 1.45 7.42
CA ALA A 151 40.53 0.20 8.10
C ALA A 151 40.25 0.36 9.60
N LEU A 152 40.62 1.49 10.23
CA LEU A 152 40.36 1.79 11.63
C LEU A 152 38.96 2.38 11.86
N PHE A 153 38.27 2.80 10.81
CA PHE A 153 36.95 3.41 10.93
C PHE A 153 35.84 2.40 10.66
N PRO A 154 34.63 2.62 11.21
CA PRO A 154 33.47 1.84 10.82
C PRO A 154 33.19 1.97 9.32
N SER A 155 32.39 1.06 8.78
CA SER A 155 31.96 1.07 7.38
C SER A 155 30.47 0.78 7.28
N ILE A 156 29.84 1.18 6.17
CA ILE A 156 28.44 0.86 5.92
C ILE A 156 28.38 -0.36 5.01
N ALA A 157 27.74 -1.42 5.51
CA ALA A 157 27.35 -2.56 4.71
C ALA A 157 25.90 -2.37 4.25
N PHE A 158 25.71 -1.70 3.11
CA PHE A 158 24.39 -1.56 2.49
C PHE A 158 23.87 -2.93 2.01
N SER A 159 22.57 -3.15 2.18
CA SER A 159 21.92 -4.38 1.73
C SER A 159 21.68 -4.40 0.21
N ASP A 160 21.37 -5.59 -0.33
CA ASP A 160 20.94 -5.75 -1.71
C ASP A 160 19.59 -5.06 -2.02
N ASP A 161 18.79 -4.72 -1.00
CA ASP A 161 17.48 -4.08 -1.18
C ASP A 161 17.62 -2.61 -1.58
N TYR A 162 18.61 -1.93 -1.01
CA TYR A 162 18.97 -0.56 -1.35
C TYR A 162 19.30 -0.41 -2.86
N ASN A 163 20.10 -1.33 -3.40
CA ASN A 163 20.51 -1.31 -4.80
C ASN A 163 19.32 -1.48 -5.77
N ARG A 164 18.23 -2.12 -5.35
CA ARG A 164 17.03 -2.34 -6.19
C ARG A 164 16.06 -1.15 -6.16
N ALA A 165 15.96 -0.43 -5.04
CA ALA A 165 15.07 0.74 -4.91
C ALA A 165 15.43 1.86 -5.91
N GLN A 166 16.72 2.08 -6.15
CA GLN A 166 17.24 3.05 -7.13
C GLN A 166 16.79 2.77 -8.58
N GLU A 167 16.46 1.53 -8.94
CA GLU A 167 16.08 1.15 -10.30
C GLU A 167 14.57 1.30 -10.59
N GLN A 168 13.72 1.28 -9.55
CA GLN A 168 12.26 1.19 -9.70
C GLN A 168 11.54 2.54 -9.87
N ASN A 169 12.24 3.67 -9.68
CA ASN A 169 11.71 5.04 -9.81
C ASN A 169 11.32 5.49 -11.26
N LYS A 170 11.05 4.56 -12.19
CA LYS A 170 10.83 4.86 -13.63
C LYS A 170 9.50 4.44 -14.25
N ALA A 171 8.60 3.77 -13.54
CA ALA A 171 7.37 3.26 -14.14
C ALA A 171 6.10 3.80 -13.46
N GLY A 172 5.63 4.97 -13.92
CA GLY A 172 4.29 5.47 -13.58
C GLY A 172 3.21 4.62 -14.26
N VAL A 173 2.23 4.17 -13.48
CA VAL A 173 1.07 3.40 -13.97
C VAL A 173 -0.15 4.32 -14.09
N VAL A 174 -0.79 4.27 -15.26
CA VAL A 174 -2.00 4.99 -15.63
C VAL A 174 -3.22 4.11 -15.35
N VAL A 175 -4.20 4.62 -14.60
CA VAL A 175 -5.52 3.98 -14.46
C VAL A 175 -6.51 4.68 -15.38
N ASN A 176 -7.20 3.90 -16.22
CA ASN A 176 -8.16 4.39 -17.21
C ASN A 176 -9.58 3.92 -16.82
N ASP A 177 -10.49 4.89 -16.75
CA ASP A 177 -11.92 4.76 -16.47
C ASP A 177 -12.67 4.25 -17.72
N LEU A 178 -13.59 3.31 -17.55
CA LEU A 178 -14.64 3.03 -18.55
C LEU A 178 -15.88 2.47 -17.84
N LEU A 179 -16.98 3.22 -17.64
CA LEU A 179 -18.05 3.69 -18.54
C LEU A 179 -19.32 2.82 -18.44
N ALA A 180 -20.42 3.52 -18.26
CA ALA A 180 -21.79 3.04 -18.16
C ALA A 180 -22.38 2.60 -19.50
N ASP A 181 -23.33 1.66 -19.49
CA ASP A 181 -24.60 1.86 -20.20
C ASP A 181 -25.71 0.88 -19.76
N LEU A 182 -26.96 1.36 -19.80
CA LEU A 182 -28.09 0.81 -20.56
C LEU A 182 -29.45 1.12 -19.89
N VAL A 183 -30.21 2.02 -20.51
CA VAL A 183 -31.67 2.10 -20.40
C VAL A 183 -32.24 2.39 -21.79
N SER A 184 -33.02 1.47 -22.35
CA SER A 184 -34.31 1.81 -22.97
C SER A 184 -35.01 0.55 -23.49
N GLN A 185 -36.20 0.27 -22.96
CA GLN A 185 -37.38 -0.23 -23.67
C GLN A 185 -38.44 -0.58 -22.62
N SER A 186 -39.21 0.41 -22.18
CA SER A 186 -40.44 0.16 -21.42
C SER A 186 -41.63 0.24 -22.38
N GLY A 187 -42.27 -0.89 -22.60
CA GLY A 187 -43.64 -0.91 -23.14
C GLY A 187 -44.63 -0.59 -22.02
N THR A 188 -45.70 0.15 -22.29
CA THR A 188 -46.74 0.47 -21.31
C THR A 188 -47.82 -0.63 -21.27
N GLY A 189 -48.02 -1.28 -20.11
CA GLY A 189 -49.08 -2.29 -19.89
C GLY A 189 -48.87 -3.13 -18.61
N THR A 190 -49.93 -3.70 -18.04
CA THR A 190 -49.90 -4.45 -16.76
C THR A 190 -48.97 -5.66 -16.78
N CYS A 191 -48.85 -6.37 -17.91
CA CYS A 191 -47.88 -7.46 -18.07
C CYS A 191 -46.43 -6.97 -17.99
N ASN A 192 -46.12 -5.82 -18.61
CA ASN A 192 -44.77 -5.23 -18.56
C ASN A 192 -44.43 -4.70 -17.16
N GLU A 193 -45.42 -4.20 -16.42
CA GLU A 193 -45.24 -3.81 -15.01
C GLU A 193 -44.89 -5.02 -14.14
N VAL A 194 -45.56 -6.17 -14.33
CA VAL A 194 -45.25 -7.40 -13.61
C VAL A 194 -43.87 -7.94 -14.01
N ALA A 195 -43.52 -7.93 -15.30
CA ALA A 195 -42.18 -8.34 -15.76
C ALA A 195 -41.06 -7.47 -15.17
N LEU A 196 -41.26 -6.15 -15.12
CA LEU A 196 -40.33 -5.22 -14.49
C LEU A 196 -40.24 -5.43 -12.97
N ALA A 197 -41.36 -5.70 -12.31
CA ALA A 197 -41.38 -6.02 -10.88
C ALA A 197 -40.62 -7.32 -10.57
N SER A 198 -40.78 -8.37 -11.39
CA SER A 198 -40.03 -9.62 -11.26
C SER A 198 -38.52 -9.42 -11.50
N TYR A 199 -38.14 -8.61 -12.50
CA TYR A 199 -36.74 -8.23 -12.72
C TYR A 199 -36.16 -7.49 -11.51
N ASN A 200 -36.86 -6.47 -11.01
CA ASN A 200 -36.38 -5.68 -9.87
C ASN A 200 -36.19 -6.56 -8.63
N ALA A 201 -37.18 -7.42 -8.33
CA ALA A 201 -37.11 -8.35 -7.20
C ALA A 201 -35.94 -9.35 -7.33
N ALA A 202 -35.70 -9.89 -8.52
CA ALA A 202 -34.60 -10.81 -8.77
C ALA A 202 -33.21 -10.14 -8.68
N MET A 203 -33.12 -8.85 -9.01
CA MET A 203 -31.88 -8.07 -8.91
C MET A 203 -31.56 -7.59 -7.49
N GLU A 204 -32.49 -7.65 -6.52
CA GLU A 204 -32.25 -7.20 -5.15
C GLU A 204 -31.08 -7.94 -4.49
N ALA A 205 -31.05 -9.28 -4.56
CA ALA A 205 -29.99 -10.08 -3.95
C ALA A 205 -28.61 -9.87 -4.61
N PRO A 206 -28.46 -9.90 -5.95
CA PRO A 206 -27.20 -9.54 -6.62
C PRO A 206 -26.72 -8.12 -6.31
N ILE A 207 -27.63 -7.13 -6.21
CA ILE A 207 -27.26 -5.75 -5.84
C ILE A 207 -26.75 -5.71 -4.40
N ALA A 208 -27.47 -6.32 -3.45
CA ALA A 208 -27.07 -6.35 -2.06
C ALA A 208 -25.71 -7.05 -1.87
N LYS A 209 -25.49 -8.19 -2.55
CA LYS A 209 -24.22 -8.93 -2.50
C LYS A 209 -23.07 -8.16 -3.15
N ARG A 210 -23.32 -7.41 -4.23
CA ARG A 210 -22.31 -6.50 -4.82
C ARG A 210 -21.90 -5.43 -3.81
N ASP A 211 -22.88 -4.77 -3.19
CA ASP A 211 -22.63 -3.67 -2.26
C ASP A 211 -21.93 -4.17 -1.00
N GLU A 212 -22.30 -5.35 -0.50
CA GLU A 212 -21.59 -6.05 0.59
C GLU A 212 -20.13 -6.32 0.23
N GLN A 213 -19.86 -6.93 -0.93
CA GLN A 213 -18.49 -7.21 -1.37
C GLN A 213 -17.67 -5.93 -1.55
N LEU A 214 -18.23 -4.87 -2.15
CA LEU A 214 -17.55 -3.58 -2.27
C LEU A 214 -17.25 -2.95 -0.90
N ALA A 215 -18.16 -3.08 0.08
CA ALA A 215 -17.92 -2.61 1.43
C ALA A 215 -16.77 -3.38 2.11
N ILE A 216 -16.69 -4.70 1.91
CA ILE A 216 -15.58 -5.53 2.41
C ILE A 216 -14.25 -5.11 1.79
N ILE A 217 -14.19 -4.95 0.45
CA ILE A 217 -12.95 -4.50 -0.23
C ILE A 217 -12.49 -3.14 0.28
N ASN A 218 -13.41 -2.18 0.48
CA ASN A 218 -13.05 -0.87 1.02
C ASN A 218 -12.56 -0.96 2.47
N ALA A 219 -13.21 -1.76 3.32
CA ALA A 219 -12.77 -1.96 4.70
C ALA A 219 -11.38 -2.63 4.77
N ASN A 220 -11.13 -3.61 3.92
CA ASN A 220 -9.82 -4.26 3.82
C ASN A 220 -8.74 -3.30 3.31
N TYR A 221 -9.06 -2.45 2.34
CA TYR A 221 -8.15 -1.39 1.87
C TYR A 221 -7.76 -0.45 3.02
N ASP A 222 -8.72 0.10 3.76
CA ASP A 222 -8.46 1.02 4.88
C ASP A 222 -7.63 0.35 5.99
N ALA A 223 -7.94 -0.92 6.29
CA ALA A 223 -7.17 -1.72 7.25
C ALA A 223 -5.72 -1.93 6.79
N ARG A 224 -5.50 -2.25 5.51
CA ARG A 224 -4.16 -2.46 4.93
C ARG A 224 -3.33 -1.19 4.86
N VAL A 225 -3.94 -0.05 4.51
CA VAL A 225 -3.28 1.26 4.57
C VAL A 225 -2.85 1.58 6.00
N THR A 226 -3.71 1.34 6.99
CA THR A 226 -3.39 1.53 8.41
C THR A 226 -2.22 0.62 8.83
N ALA A 227 -2.24 -0.65 8.44
CA ALA A 227 -1.19 -1.61 8.76
C ALA A 227 0.16 -1.25 8.11
N ALA A 228 0.16 -0.75 6.86
CA ALA A 228 1.38 -0.30 6.18
C ALA A 228 2.03 0.89 6.90
N ASN A 229 1.23 1.88 7.32
CA ASN A 229 1.74 3.01 8.11
C ASN A 229 2.28 2.54 9.47
N SER A 230 1.59 1.63 10.16
CA SER A 230 2.08 1.06 11.43
C SER A 230 3.43 0.35 11.25
N ARG A 231 3.62 -0.43 10.17
CA ARG A 231 4.90 -1.06 9.88
C ARG A 231 5.99 -0.03 9.60
N PHE A 232 5.69 1.05 8.89
CA PHE A 232 6.63 2.14 8.65
C PHE A 232 7.07 2.82 9.97
N ASP A 233 6.13 3.08 10.88
CA ASP A 233 6.42 3.65 12.20
C ASP A 233 7.32 2.71 13.02
N ASP A 234 7.01 1.41 13.05
CA ASP A 234 7.80 0.39 13.74
C ASP A 234 9.22 0.30 13.17
N ARG A 235 9.38 0.32 11.84
CA ARG A 235 10.68 0.32 11.16
C ARG A 235 11.49 1.58 11.43
N THR A 236 10.83 2.75 11.46
CA THR A 236 11.46 4.03 11.81
C THR A 236 11.96 4.02 13.25
N ALA A 237 11.16 3.49 14.18
CA ALA A 237 11.57 3.33 15.58
C ALA A 237 12.77 2.37 15.71
N ALA A 238 12.79 1.28 14.96
CA ALA A 238 13.92 0.35 14.92
C ALA A 238 15.19 0.99 14.34
N LEU A 239 15.09 1.77 13.26
CA LEU A 239 16.20 2.54 12.70
C LEU A 239 16.77 3.51 13.75
N ASN A 240 15.92 4.27 14.43
CA ASN A 240 16.36 5.20 15.48
C ASN A 240 17.09 4.49 16.62
N ALA A 241 16.63 3.29 17.03
CA ALA A 241 17.32 2.50 18.04
C ALA A 241 18.71 2.03 17.59
N MET A 242 18.86 1.60 16.33
CA MET A 242 20.16 1.24 15.76
C MET A 242 21.11 2.44 15.66
N LEU A 243 20.61 3.61 15.26
CA LEU A 243 21.40 4.84 15.20
C LEU A 243 21.92 5.25 16.58
N GLU A 244 21.08 5.14 17.62
CA GLU A 244 21.46 5.43 19.00
C GLU A 244 22.51 4.45 19.54
N GLU A 245 22.37 3.16 19.22
CA GLU A 245 23.37 2.13 19.57
C GLU A 245 24.72 2.45 18.92
N ASN A 246 24.74 2.80 17.64
CA ASN A 246 25.96 3.20 16.92
C ASN A 246 26.60 4.45 17.52
N ARG A 247 25.81 5.51 17.80
CA ARG A 247 26.32 6.74 18.46
C ARG A 247 26.92 6.43 19.83
N THR A 248 26.24 5.59 20.62
CA THR A 248 26.73 5.15 21.93
C THR A 248 28.04 4.37 21.82
N PHE A 249 28.14 3.45 20.87
CA PHE A 249 29.37 2.68 20.65
C PHE A 249 30.54 3.58 20.26
N VAL A 250 30.31 4.54 19.36
CA VAL A 250 31.33 5.50 18.92
C VAL A 250 31.78 6.39 20.08
N ALA A 251 30.84 6.92 20.86
CA ALA A 251 31.15 7.75 22.02
C ALA A 251 32.01 6.98 23.04
N ASN A 252 31.61 5.75 23.40
CA ASN A 252 32.36 4.92 24.34
C ASN A 252 33.77 4.58 23.83
N SER A 253 33.90 4.31 22.54
CA SER A 253 35.19 4.01 21.89
C SER A 253 36.13 5.23 21.95
N ALA A 254 35.63 6.41 21.59
CA ALA A 254 36.40 7.65 21.64
C ALA A 254 36.80 8.02 23.08
N ILE A 255 35.89 7.86 24.04
CA ILE A 255 36.18 8.11 25.46
C ILE A 255 37.25 7.14 25.99
N ALA A 256 37.21 5.87 25.58
CA ALA A 256 38.24 4.90 25.95
C ALA A 256 39.62 5.30 25.42
N ILE A 257 39.70 5.74 24.16
CA ILE A 257 40.93 6.27 23.55
C ILE A 257 41.44 7.49 24.32
N LEU A 258 40.58 8.47 24.61
CA LEU A 258 40.95 9.67 25.39
C LEU A 258 41.41 9.35 26.81
N THR A 259 40.76 8.38 27.47
CA THR A 259 41.12 7.95 28.82
C THR A 259 42.52 7.34 28.84
N TYR A 260 42.84 6.51 27.84
CA TYR A 260 44.17 5.94 27.71
C TYR A 260 45.22 7.02 27.39
N ALA A 261 44.91 7.95 26.47
CA ALA A 261 45.77 9.08 26.15
C ALA A 261 46.12 9.92 27.39
N GLU A 262 45.13 10.22 28.23
CA GLU A 262 45.34 10.94 29.49
C GLU A 262 46.27 10.16 30.43
N SER A 263 46.11 8.84 30.53
CA SER A 263 46.90 7.99 31.42
C SER A 263 48.39 7.93 31.08
N ILE A 264 48.74 8.16 29.81
CA ILE A 264 50.13 8.12 29.32
C ILE A 264 50.72 9.50 29.05
N SER A 265 49.93 10.58 29.17
CA SER A 265 50.32 11.95 28.80
C SER A 265 51.60 12.45 29.47
N ASP A 266 51.86 12.05 30.72
CA ASP A 266 53.08 12.40 31.46
C ASP A 266 54.30 11.56 31.06
N THR A 267 54.08 10.37 30.48
CA THR A 267 55.13 9.40 30.16
C THR A 267 55.49 9.34 28.68
N ASP A 268 54.52 9.59 27.81
CA ASP A 268 54.64 9.56 26.35
C ASP A 268 53.67 10.58 25.74
N ALA A 269 54.07 11.85 25.79
CA ALA A 269 53.23 12.97 25.37
C ALA A 269 52.92 12.96 23.86
N ASP A 270 53.86 12.47 23.04
CA ASP A 270 53.67 12.37 21.60
C ASP A 270 52.60 11.31 21.29
N LEU A 271 52.69 10.12 21.89
CA LEU A 271 51.67 9.08 21.73
C LEU A 271 50.29 9.51 22.27
N ALA A 272 50.26 10.25 23.38
CA ALA A 272 49.02 10.80 23.93
C ALA A 272 48.34 11.77 22.96
N MET A 273 49.12 12.58 22.24
CA MET A 273 48.62 13.51 21.23
C MET A 273 48.05 12.74 20.02
N ASP A 274 48.77 11.75 19.50
CA ASP A 274 48.31 10.91 18.39
C ASP A 274 46.97 10.22 18.71
N LEU A 275 46.79 9.77 19.96
CA LEU A 275 45.53 9.16 20.41
C LEU A 275 44.39 10.16 20.52
N ARG A 276 44.65 11.40 20.96
CA ARG A 276 43.64 12.46 20.99
C ARG A 276 43.18 12.83 19.59
N GLU A 277 44.12 12.92 18.65
CA GLU A 277 43.82 13.11 17.23
C GLU A 277 43.01 11.93 16.69
N PHE A 278 43.43 10.69 16.98
CA PHE A 278 42.67 9.51 16.58
C PHE A 278 41.22 9.54 17.08
N ALA A 279 41.00 9.91 18.34
CA ALA A 279 39.65 10.03 18.90
C ALA A 279 38.81 11.06 18.13
N LEU A 280 39.36 12.22 17.78
CA LEU A 280 38.65 13.23 16.98
C LEU A 280 38.30 12.70 15.58
N LEU A 281 39.29 12.13 14.86
CA LEU A 281 39.08 11.57 13.54
C LEU A 281 38.00 10.48 13.56
N TYR A 282 38.03 9.62 14.59
CA TYR A 282 37.09 8.52 14.76
C TYR A 282 35.67 9.02 14.94
N VAL A 283 35.47 10.03 15.80
CA VAL A 283 34.15 10.62 16.05
C VAL A 283 33.62 11.31 14.80
N VAL A 284 34.44 12.13 14.13
CA VAL A 284 34.03 12.86 12.92
C VAL A 284 33.69 11.91 11.78
N LYS A 285 34.57 10.93 11.50
CA LYS A 285 34.31 9.93 10.44
C LYS A 285 33.05 9.11 10.72
N SER A 286 32.89 8.65 11.96
CA SER A 286 31.72 7.85 12.35
C SER A 286 30.43 8.66 12.28
N THR A 287 30.48 9.96 12.62
CA THR A 287 29.32 10.86 12.47
C THR A 287 28.87 10.92 11.01
N VAL A 288 29.80 11.16 10.07
CA VAL A 288 29.48 11.16 8.63
C VAL A 288 28.85 9.84 8.19
N LEU A 289 29.38 8.71 8.64
CA LEU A 289 28.87 7.38 8.28
C LEU A 289 27.48 7.13 8.86
N ILE A 290 27.25 7.46 10.13
CA ILE A 290 25.95 7.31 10.78
C ILE A 290 24.90 8.18 10.10
N THR A 291 25.22 9.45 9.80
CA THR A 291 24.32 10.36 9.07
C THR A 291 24.03 9.87 7.66
N THR A 292 25.03 9.33 6.96
CA THR A 292 24.84 8.75 5.63
C THR A 292 23.92 7.53 5.70
N PHE A 293 24.17 6.62 6.65
CA PHE A 293 23.33 5.45 6.87
C PHE A 293 21.90 5.83 7.24
N GLU A 294 21.70 6.81 8.13
CA GLU A 294 20.39 7.35 8.50
C GLU A 294 19.61 7.84 7.29
N ALA A 295 20.24 8.67 6.45
CA ALA A 295 19.59 9.24 5.27
C ALA A 295 19.17 8.14 4.27
N GLU A 296 20.08 7.21 3.97
CA GLU A 296 19.84 6.14 2.99
C GLU A 296 18.83 5.11 3.51
N ALA A 297 18.91 4.73 4.79
CA ALA A 297 17.94 3.83 5.40
C ALA A 297 16.54 4.47 5.49
N THR A 298 16.46 5.76 5.80
CA THR A 298 15.19 6.51 5.81
C THR A 298 14.56 6.50 4.41
N SER A 299 15.34 6.81 3.37
CA SER A 299 14.87 6.77 1.98
C SER A 299 14.33 5.38 1.60
N LEU A 300 15.03 4.30 1.98
CA LEU A 300 14.57 2.94 1.70
C LEU A 300 13.26 2.60 2.42
N LEU A 301 13.05 3.09 3.65
CA LEU A 301 11.80 2.91 4.38
C LEU A 301 10.64 3.66 3.71
N GLU A 302 10.88 4.89 3.25
CA GLU A 302 9.87 5.69 2.52
C GLU A 302 9.48 5.03 1.20
N ASP A 303 10.46 4.56 0.42
CA ASP A 303 10.23 3.82 -0.82
C ASP A 303 9.45 2.52 -0.57
N THR A 304 9.79 1.81 0.51
CA THR A 304 9.07 0.59 0.91
C THR A 304 7.61 0.89 1.24
N LEU A 305 7.33 1.93 2.04
CA LEU A 305 5.96 2.35 2.35
C LEU A 305 5.19 2.70 1.06
N ALA A 306 5.79 3.47 0.16
CA ALA A 306 5.18 3.84 -1.11
C ALA A 306 4.82 2.60 -1.96
N ALA A 307 5.73 1.61 -2.04
CA ALA A 307 5.51 0.36 -2.74
C ALA A 307 4.38 -0.48 -2.10
N GLU A 308 4.34 -0.57 -0.76
CA GLU A 308 3.26 -1.27 -0.04
C GLU A 308 1.89 -0.61 -0.32
N LEU A 309 1.79 0.71 -0.20
CA LEU A 309 0.55 1.45 -0.46
C LEU A 309 0.09 1.32 -1.91
N ALA A 310 1.02 1.40 -2.88
CA ALA A 310 0.71 1.20 -4.30
C ALA A 310 0.18 -0.21 -4.57
N ARG A 311 0.75 -1.22 -3.90
CA ARG A 311 0.28 -2.61 -4.01
C ARG A 311 -1.13 -2.76 -3.43
N VAL A 312 -1.40 -2.17 -2.27
CA VAL A 312 -2.72 -2.17 -1.63
C VAL A 312 -3.78 -1.51 -2.51
N GLU A 313 -3.47 -0.37 -3.13
CA GLU A 313 -4.38 0.30 -4.07
C GLU A 313 -4.61 -0.55 -5.33
N THR A 314 -3.56 -1.17 -5.88
CA THR A 314 -3.69 -2.07 -7.03
C THR A 314 -4.66 -3.23 -6.73
N ILE A 315 -4.55 -3.85 -5.55
CA ILE A 315 -5.46 -4.92 -5.12
C ILE A 315 -6.90 -4.40 -5.07
N LYS A 316 -7.13 -3.24 -4.44
CA LYS A 316 -8.47 -2.64 -4.38
C LYS A 316 -9.08 -2.43 -5.76
N VAL A 317 -8.31 -1.86 -6.69
CA VAL A 317 -8.75 -1.62 -8.07
C VAL A 317 -9.08 -2.94 -8.79
N GLU A 318 -8.19 -3.93 -8.72
CA GLU A 318 -8.38 -5.24 -9.35
C GLU A 318 -9.64 -5.95 -8.81
N LYS A 319 -9.84 -5.95 -7.49
CA LYS A 319 -10.99 -6.61 -6.86
C LYS A 319 -12.30 -5.86 -7.12
N THR A 320 -12.28 -4.54 -7.10
CA THR A 320 -13.45 -3.71 -7.45
C THR A 320 -13.87 -3.96 -8.90
N ALA A 321 -12.91 -3.98 -9.84
CA ALA A 321 -13.19 -4.27 -11.24
C ALA A 321 -13.75 -5.68 -11.44
N LEU A 322 -13.24 -6.68 -10.71
CA LEU A 322 -13.75 -8.05 -10.76
C LEU A 322 -15.19 -8.15 -10.24
N ILE A 323 -15.52 -7.50 -9.10
CA ILE A 323 -16.88 -7.44 -8.57
C ILE A 323 -17.82 -6.81 -9.60
N GLN A 324 -17.43 -5.68 -10.19
CA GLN A 324 -18.22 -4.96 -11.19
C GLN A 324 -18.43 -5.80 -12.46
N SER A 325 -17.38 -6.49 -12.93
CA SER A 325 -17.48 -7.41 -14.08
C SER A 325 -18.43 -8.56 -13.80
N ASN A 326 -18.33 -9.20 -12.63
CA ASN A 326 -19.23 -10.27 -12.20
C ASN A 326 -20.69 -9.78 -12.12
N PHE A 327 -20.90 -8.59 -11.55
CA PHE A 327 -22.23 -7.99 -11.46
C PHE A 327 -22.81 -7.63 -12.82
N ALA A 328 -21.99 -7.09 -13.74
CA ALA A 328 -22.43 -6.79 -15.09
C ALA A 328 -22.87 -8.05 -15.86
N ALA A 329 -22.20 -9.19 -15.64
CA ALA A 329 -22.58 -10.47 -16.23
C ALA A 329 -23.97 -10.95 -15.73
N VAL A 330 -24.19 -10.92 -14.40
CA VAL A 330 -25.51 -11.26 -13.82
C VAL A 330 -26.59 -10.29 -14.28
N LYS A 331 -26.29 -8.99 -14.34
CA LYS A 331 -27.23 -7.98 -14.85
C LYS A 331 -27.59 -8.25 -16.32
N ALA A 332 -26.63 -8.59 -17.16
CA ALA A 332 -26.88 -8.90 -18.57
C ALA A 332 -27.79 -10.13 -18.74
N GLU A 333 -27.65 -11.13 -17.87
CA GLU A 333 -28.58 -12.28 -17.80
C GLU A 333 -29.99 -11.82 -17.41
N ALA A 334 -30.13 -11.00 -16.37
CA ALA A 334 -31.42 -10.44 -15.95
C ALA A 334 -32.06 -9.55 -17.03
N ASP A 335 -31.27 -8.73 -17.74
CA ASP A 335 -31.74 -7.90 -18.85
C ASP A 335 -32.24 -8.76 -20.03
N ALA A 336 -31.58 -9.89 -20.31
CA ALA A 336 -32.01 -10.83 -21.32
C ALA A 336 -33.34 -11.51 -20.94
N LEU A 337 -33.50 -11.89 -19.66
CA LEU A 337 -34.75 -12.43 -19.12
C LEU A 337 -35.88 -11.40 -19.20
N LEU A 338 -35.62 -10.13 -18.87
CA LEU A 338 -36.59 -9.04 -18.99
C LEU A 338 -37.00 -8.80 -20.45
N THR A 339 -36.05 -8.81 -21.38
CA THR A 339 -36.34 -8.68 -22.81
C THR A 339 -37.23 -9.83 -23.30
N ALA A 340 -36.94 -11.06 -22.86
CA ALA A 340 -37.76 -12.22 -23.17
C ALA A 340 -39.17 -12.13 -22.54
N ALA A 341 -39.28 -11.63 -21.31
CA ALA A 341 -40.55 -11.40 -20.64
C ALA A 341 -41.41 -10.35 -21.36
N TYR A 342 -40.83 -9.22 -21.78
CA TYR A 342 -41.52 -8.22 -22.59
C TYR A 342 -41.97 -8.77 -23.96
N ALA A 343 -41.15 -9.61 -24.61
CA ALA A 343 -41.56 -10.26 -25.85
C ALA A 343 -42.77 -11.20 -25.64
N LYS A 344 -42.85 -11.91 -24.50
CA LYS A 344 -44.04 -12.70 -24.13
C LYS A 344 -45.27 -11.81 -23.92
N CYS A 345 -45.12 -10.69 -23.21
CA CYS A 345 -46.20 -9.71 -23.04
C CYS A 345 -46.72 -9.16 -24.37
N HIS A 346 -45.83 -8.88 -25.34
CA HIS A 346 -46.22 -8.41 -26.67
C HIS A 346 -46.98 -9.47 -27.48
N ASN A 347 -46.57 -10.74 -27.42
CA ASN A 347 -47.21 -11.84 -28.16
C ASN A 347 -48.60 -12.22 -27.62
N GLN A 348 -48.91 -11.87 -26.37
CA GLN A 348 -50.24 -12.07 -25.77
C GLN A 348 -51.23 -10.94 -26.14
N GLY A 349 -50.74 -9.74 -26.49
CA GLY A 349 -51.58 -8.62 -26.95
C GLY A 349 -51.94 -8.64 -28.45
N SER A 350 -51.28 -9.49 -29.26
CA SER A 350 -51.54 -9.63 -30.71
C SER A 350 -52.56 -10.71 -31.07
N GLY A 351 -53.11 -11.42 -30.08
CA GLY A 351 -54.01 -12.54 -30.26
C GLY A 351 -55.24 -12.45 -29.37
N SER A 352 -56.08 -11.42 -29.60
CA SER A 352 -57.48 -11.39 -29.13
C SER A 352 -58.35 -10.62 -30.10
#